data_AF-A0A7K5L2Z8-F1
#
_entry.id   AF-A0A7K5L2Z8-F1
#
_cell.length_a   1.000
_cell.length_b   1.000
_cell.length_c   1.000
_cell.angle_alpha   90.00
_cell.angle_beta   90.00
_cell.angle_gamma   90.00
#
_symmetry.space_group_name_H-M   'P 1'
#
loop_
_entity.id
_entity.type
_entity.pdbx_description
1 polymer ?
#
loop_
_entity_poly.entity_id
_entity_poly.type
_entity_poly.pdbx_seq_one_letter_code
_entity_poly.pdbx_strand_id
1 'polypeptide(L)'
;LSGFTSDPREVCSCLYDLDTVVCQSFSILRPAWHLSQKVELPVTDNVQTIPPPYVVRTILVLGRAGCQPHFCGGDPVKKLLQCPYFFFDLVYIQGGQEEREEESGWKDTFGFLGSLDPKGTGYRYSVPPAGPALELHNCMAKLLAHPLQRPCQSHAAYALLDTAGDSPECEATV
;
A
#
# COMPACT_ATOMS: atom_id res chain seq x y z
N LEU A 1 9.95 16.23 -4.23
CA LEU A 1 9.67 15.08 -3.35
C LEU A 1 10.93 14.74 -2.58
N SER A 2 10.87 14.88 -1.26
CA SER A 2 11.97 14.65 -0.31
C SER A 2 12.56 13.23 -0.45
N GLY A 3 13.81 13.07 -0.03
CA GLY A 3 14.50 11.78 -0.04
C GLY A 3 14.03 10.84 1.07
N PHE A 4 14.82 9.80 1.35
CA PHE A 4 14.65 8.99 2.56
C PHE A 4 14.98 9.87 3.77
N THR A 5 13.97 10.20 4.57
CA THR A 5 14.09 11.07 5.73
C THR A 5 13.32 10.47 6.91
N SER A 6 13.84 10.65 8.11
CA SER A 6 13.15 10.37 9.36
C SER A 6 12.34 11.57 9.87
N ASP A 7 12.46 12.74 9.23
CA ASP A 7 11.68 13.92 9.57
C ASP A 7 10.35 13.94 8.80
N PRO A 8 9.21 13.66 9.47
CA PRO A 8 7.91 13.64 8.79
C PRO A 8 7.50 15.01 8.23
N ARG A 9 8.06 16.11 8.75
CA ARG A 9 7.68 17.47 8.33
C ARG A 9 8.01 17.72 6.86
N GLU A 10 9.12 17.18 6.37
CA GLU A 10 9.48 17.31 4.95
C GLU A 10 8.47 16.63 4.04
N VAL A 11 7.99 15.43 4.44
CA VAL A 11 6.98 14.68 3.70
C VAL A 11 5.65 15.42 3.74
N CYS A 12 5.20 15.84 4.93
CA CYS A 12 3.98 16.63 5.09
C CYS A 12 4.00 17.90 4.25
N SER A 13 5.11 18.65 4.26
CA SER A 13 5.24 19.86 3.44
C SER A 13 5.12 19.57 1.94
N CYS A 14 5.67 18.45 1.45
CA CYS A 14 5.52 18.07 0.05
C CYS A 14 4.09 17.65 -0.30
N LEU A 15 3.35 17.05 0.64
CA LEU A 15 2.00 16.53 0.38
C LEU A 15 0.96 17.63 0.18
N TYR A 16 1.13 18.80 0.79
CA TYR A 16 0.22 19.94 0.64
C TYR A 16 0.46 20.76 -0.62
N ASP A 17 1.57 20.52 -1.34
CA ASP A 17 1.99 21.25 -2.54
C ASP A 17 2.01 20.33 -3.77
N LEU A 18 0.92 19.58 -3.96
CA LEU A 18 0.77 18.62 -5.06
C LEU A 18 -0.30 19.08 -6.06
N ASP A 19 0.09 19.12 -7.34
CA ASP A 19 -0.85 19.27 -8.46
C ASP A 19 -1.31 17.91 -8.98
N THR A 20 -2.60 17.79 -9.28
CA THR A 20 -3.15 16.60 -9.94
C THR A 20 -3.04 16.74 -11.46
N VAL A 21 -2.12 15.99 -12.06
CA VAL A 21 -2.01 15.90 -13.53
C VAL A 21 -2.68 14.62 -14.03
N VAL A 22 -3.54 14.73 -15.04
CA VAL A 22 -4.14 13.56 -15.71
C VAL A 22 -3.07 12.88 -16.56
N CYS A 23 -2.80 11.60 -16.30
CA CYS A 23 -1.83 10.79 -17.06
C CYS A 23 -2.54 9.62 -17.73
N GLN A 24 -2.17 9.32 -18.97
CA GLN A 24 -2.72 8.20 -19.75
C GLN A 24 -2.17 6.83 -19.33
N SER A 25 -0.97 6.80 -18.75
CA SER A 25 -0.32 5.57 -18.25
C SER A 25 0.57 5.88 -17.05
N PHE A 26 0.86 4.85 -16.24
CA PHE A 26 1.85 4.94 -15.17
C PHE A 26 2.67 3.67 -15.06
N SER A 27 3.92 3.81 -14.62
CA SER A 27 4.80 2.68 -14.35
C SER A 27 4.84 2.40 -12.85
N ILE A 28 4.18 1.31 -12.42
CA ILE A 28 3.98 0.97 -11.00
C ILE A 28 5.31 0.86 -10.25
N LEU A 29 6.31 0.28 -10.91
CA LEU A 29 7.58 -0.07 -10.27
C LEU A 29 8.73 0.80 -10.75
N ARG A 30 8.45 1.87 -11.50
CA ARG A 30 9.47 2.90 -11.72
C ARG A 30 9.89 3.53 -10.38
N PRO A 31 8.99 3.87 -9.43
CA PRO A 31 9.40 4.29 -8.10
C PRO A 31 10.24 3.21 -7.38
N ALA A 32 9.84 1.94 -7.47
CA ALA A 32 10.55 0.80 -6.89
C ALA A 32 11.94 0.57 -7.52
N TRP A 33 12.09 0.86 -8.81
CA TRP A 33 13.38 0.91 -9.50
C TRP A 33 14.25 2.05 -8.97
N HIS A 34 13.70 3.26 -8.81
CA HIS A 34 14.45 4.38 -8.23
C HIS A 34 14.85 4.09 -6.77
N LEU A 35 14.00 3.38 -6.02
CA LEU A 35 14.33 2.81 -4.70
C LEU A 35 15.55 1.87 -4.81
N SER A 36 15.54 0.91 -5.75
CA SER A 36 16.67 -0.02 -5.95
C SER A 36 18.00 0.65 -6.34
N GLN A 37 17.95 1.88 -6.87
CA GLN A 37 19.15 2.68 -7.16
C GLN A 37 19.65 3.50 -5.97
N LYS A 38 18.80 3.74 -4.95
CA LYS A 38 19.10 4.62 -3.81
C LYS A 38 19.21 3.88 -2.49
N VAL A 39 18.66 2.67 -2.40
CA VAL A 39 18.59 1.86 -1.19
C VAL A 39 19.03 0.45 -1.53
N GLU A 40 20.09 0.00 -0.85
CA GLU A 40 20.49 -1.40 -0.88
C GLU A 40 19.46 -2.24 -0.12
N LEU A 41 19.26 -3.48 -0.55
CA LEU A 41 18.34 -4.38 0.15
C LEU A 41 19.07 -5.05 1.31
N PRO A 42 18.45 -5.17 2.49
CA PRO A 42 19.10 -5.79 3.63
C PRO A 42 19.26 -7.29 3.36
N VAL A 43 20.38 -7.84 3.84
CA VAL A 43 20.73 -9.25 3.73
C VAL A 43 21.14 -9.74 5.12
N THR A 44 20.85 -11.01 5.40
CA THR A 44 21.19 -11.68 6.65
C THR A 44 21.63 -13.10 6.33
N ASP A 45 22.54 -13.66 7.12
CA ASP A 45 23.01 -15.05 6.93
C ASP A 45 21.87 -16.08 7.06
N ASN A 46 20.91 -15.82 7.96
CA ASN A 46 19.72 -16.65 8.12
C ASN A 46 18.47 -15.81 8.34
N VAL A 47 17.59 -15.82 7.34
CA VAL A 47 16.35 -15.02 7.32
C VAL A 47 15.28 -15.47 8.31
N GLN A 48 15.40 -16.67 8.88
CA GLN A 48 14.44 -17.22 9.85
C GLN A 48 14.76 -16.86 11.29
N THR A 49 16.03 -16.52 11.60
CA THR A 49 16.49 -16.36 12.98
C THR A 49 17.20 -15.04 13.24
N ILE A 50 17.76 -14.40 12.21
CA ILE A 50 18.48 -13.14 12.35
C ILE A 50 17.58 -12.01 11.82
N PRO A 51 17.16 -11.06 12.67
CA PRO A 51 16.38 -9.91 12.20
C PRO A 51 17.24 -9.02 11.32
N PRO A 52 16.68 -8.43 10.24
CA PRO A 52 17.43 -7.50 9.39
C PRO A 52 17.66 -6.17 10.12
N PRO A 53 18.67 -5.39 9.72
CA PRO A 53 18.91 -4.06 10.29
C PRO A 53 17.80 -3.05 9.98
N TYR A 54 17.05 -3.26 8.90
CA TYR A 54 15.88 -2.47 8.50
C TYR A 54 15.00 -3.29 7.55
N VAL A 55 13.81 -2.77 7.23
CA VAL A 55 12.91 -3.32 6.21
C VAL A 55 12.59 -2.24 5.19
N VAL A 56 12.32 -2.65 3.95
CA VAL A 56 11.88 -1.72 2.90
C VAL A 56 10.42 -1.99 2.61
N ARG A 57 9.59 -0.96 2.71
CA ARG A 57 8.15 -1.06 2.50
C ARG A 57 7.68 0.02 1.53
N THR A 58 6.90 -0.38 0.53
CA THR A 58 6.19 0.53 -0.36
C THR A 58 4.69 0.43 -0.11
N ILE A 59 4.03 1.56 0.09
CA ILE A 59 2.57 1.66 0.15
C ILE A 59 2.11 2.36 -1.12
N LEU A 60 1.38 1.66 -1.98
CA LEU A 60 0.78 2.21 -3.19
C LEU A 60 -0.66 2.60 -2.92
N VAL A 61 -0.99 3.89 -3.04
CA VAL A 61 -2.37 4.37 -3.08
C VAL A 61 -2.72 4.68 -4.54
N LEU A 62 -3.71 3.97 -5.10
CA LEU A 62 -4.11 4.10 -6.49
C LEU A 62 -5.62 4.35 -6.58
N GLY A 63 -6.03 5.47 -7.17
CA GLY A 63 -7.44 5.85 -7.31
C GLY A 63 -7.89 6.22 -8.72
N ARG A 64 -7.22 5.70 -9.75
CA ARG A 64 -7.54 6.01 -11.14
C ARG A 64 -8.27 4.86 -11.81
N ALA A 65 -9.39 5.17 -12.47
CA ALA A 65 -9.99 4.35 -13.50
C ALA A 65 -9.32 4.63 -14.87
N GLY A 66 -9.33 3.65 -15.78
CA GLY A 66 -8.79 3.77 -17.14
C GLY A 66 -7.26 3.82 -17.33
N CYS A 67 -6.44 3.94 -16.28
CA CYS A 67 -4.98 4.01 -16.43
C CYS A 67 -4.35 2.61 -16.36
N GLN A 68 -3.99 2.04 -17.52
CA GLN A 68 -3.38 0.70 -17.56
C GLN A 68 -2.01 0.70 -16.86
N PRO A 69 -1.84 -0.11 -15.81
CA PRO A 69 -0.54 -0.25 -15.15
C PRO A 69 0.49 -0.85 -16.11
N HIS A 70 1.61 -0.15 -16.32
CA HIS A 70 2.72 -0.70 -17.09
C HIS A 70 3.79 -1.27 -16.15
N PHE A 71 4.01 -2.57 -16.25
CA PHE A 71 5.08 -3.25 -15.52
C PHE A 71 6.40 -3.12 -16.29
N CYS A 72 7.34 -2.35 -15.75
CA CYS A 72 8.71 -2.32 -16.26
C CYS A 72 9.50 -3.44 -15.56
N GLY A 73 9.34 -4.66 -16.06
CA GLY A 73 9.90 -5.89 -15.49
C GLY A 73 11.37 -6.13 -15.77
N GLY A 74 12.26 -5.32 -15.18
CA GLY A 74 13.70 -5.60 -15.19
C GLY A 74 14.14 -6.56 -14.08
N ASP A 75 15.31 -7.16 -14.22
CA ASP A 75 15.91 -8.03 -13.19
C ASP A 75 16.02 -7.38 -11.80
N PRO A 76 16.31 -6.06 -11.66
CA PRO A 76 16.33 -5.39 -10.35
C PRO A 76 14.97 -5.38 -9.65
N VAL A 77 13.88 -5.27 -10.40
CA VAL A 77 12.53 -5.33 -9.85
C VAL A 77 12.22 -6.75 -9.36
N LYS A 78 12.62 -7.79 -10.10
CA LYS A 78 12.47 -9.17 -9.65
C LYS A 78 13.23 -9.45 -8.36
N LYS A 79 14.49 -8.99 -8.26
CA LYS A 79 15.30 -9.09 -7.04
C LYS A 79 14.65 -8.38 -5.86
N LEU A 80 14.05 -7.21 -6.09
CA LEU A 80 13.30 -6.48 -5.08
C LEU A 80 12.11 -7.28 -4.56
N LEU A 81 11.26 -7.81 -5.45
CA LEU A 81 10.08 -8.59 -5.06
C LEU A 81 10.44 -9.91 -4.38
N GLN A 82 11.60 -10.49 -4.71
CA GLN A 82 12.13 -11.71 -4.07
C GLN A 82 12.79 -11.47 -2.71
N CYS A 83 13.18 -10.23 -2.38
CA CYS A 83 13.80 -9.93 -1.10
C CYS A 83 12.84 -10.21 0.05
N PRO A 84 13.21 -11.00 1.08
CA PRO A 84 12.32 -11.33 2.20
C PRO A 84 11.94 -10.10 3.03
N TYR A 85 12.76 -9.06 3.00
CA TYR A 85 12.61 -7.83 3.78
C TYR A 85 12.02 -6.66 2.98
N PHE A 86 11.57 -6.92 1.76
CA PHE A 86 10.78 -6.00 0.96
C PHE A 86 9.28 -6.32 1.06
N PHE A 87 8.46 -5.29 1.28
CA PHE A 87 7.01 -5.40 1.42
C PHE A 87 6.30 -4.41 0.50
N PHE A 88 5.22 -4.86 -0.13
CA PHE A 88 4.39 -4.07 -1.02
C PHE A 88 2.94 -4.11 -0.56
N ASP A 89 2.43 -2.97 -0.13
CA ASP A 89 1.03 -2.81 0.29
C ASP A 89 0.26 -1.96 -0.70
N LEU A 90 -1.04 -2.25 -0.83
CA LEU A 90 -1.92 -1.62 -1.80
C LEU A 90 -3.18 -1.08 -1.15
N VAL A 91 -3.52 0.17 -1.45
CA VAL A 91 -4.84 0.75 -1.25
C VAL A 91 -5.36 1.17 -2.62
N TYR A 92 -6.39 0.48 -3.09
CA TYR A 92 -7.04 0.74 -4.37
C TYR A 92 -8.37 1.45 -4.14
N ILE A 93 -8.48 2.71 -4.57
CA ILE A 93 -9.71 3.48 -4.54
C ILE A 93 -10.44 3.21 -5.86
N GLN A 94 -11.60 2.56 -5.77
CA GLN A 94 -12.41 2.19 -6.93
C GLN A 94 -12.93 3.45 -7.63
N GLY A 95 -13.09 3.36 -8.95
CA GLY A 95 -13.69 4.40 -9.79
C GLY A 95 -15.19 4.58 -9.56
N GLY A 96 -15.71 5.75 -9.94
CA GLY A 96 -17.09 6.21 -9.68
C GLY A 96 -18.18 5.49 -10.49
N GLN A 97 -19.45 5.72 -10.13
CA GLN A 97 -20.61 5.06 -10.73
C GLN A 97 -20.82 5.36 -12.24
N GLU A 98 -20.20 6.43 -12.78
CA GLU A 98 -20.20 6.73 -14.22
C GLU A 98 -19.37 5.75 -15.05
N GLU A 99 -18.58 4.88 -14.40
CA GLU A 99 -17.61 3.98 -15.04
C GLU A 99 -18.06 2.50 -15.02
N ARG A 100 -19.38 2.24 -14.96
CA ARG A 100 -19.96 0.87 -14.90
C ARG A 100 -19.59 -0.05 -16.07
N GLU A 101 -19.15 0.48 -17.21
CA GLU A 101 -18.65 -0.34 -18.33
C GLU A 101 -17.26 -0.95 -18.06
N GLU A 102 -16.52 -0.46 -17.06
CA GLU A 102 -15.15 -0.89 -16.72
C GLU A 102 -15.06 -1.84 -15.50
N GLU A 103 -16.17 -2.45 -15.08
CA GLU A 103 -16.20 -3.32 -13.87
C GLU A 103 -15.22 -4.51 -13.94
N SER A 104 -14.86 -4.95 -15.15
CA SER A 104 -13.82 -5.96 -15.40
C SER A 104 -12.40 -5.39 -15.24
N GLY A 105 -12.14 -4.17 -15.70
CA GLY A 105 -10.79 -3.60 -15.78
C GLY A 105 -10.12 -3.30 -14.44
N TRP A 106 -10.91 -2.87 -13.43
CA TRP A 106 -10.36 -2.58 -12.10
C TRP A 106 -10.02 -3.87 -11.34
N LYS A 107 -10.82 -4.93 -11.48
CA LYS A 107 -10.55 -6.24 -10.84
C LYS A 107 -9.27 -6.85 -11.41
N ASP A 108 -9.09 -6.76 -12.73
CA ASP A 108 -7.87 -7.22 -13.40
C ASP A 108 -6.65 -6.41 -12.93
N THR A 109 -6.78 -5.09 -12.84
CA THR A 109 -5.73 -4.20 -12.32
C THR A 109 -5.40 -4.52 -10.85
N PHE A 110 -6.41 -4.70 -10.01
CA PHE A 110 -6.25 -5.02 -8.60
C PHE A 110 -5.61 -6.40 -8.39
N GLY A 111 -6.05 -7.39 -9.18
CA GLY A 111 -5.46 -8.73 -9.21
C GLY A 111 -4.01 -8.71 -9.67
N PHE A 112 -3.71 -7.97 -10.75
CA PHE A 112 -2.37 -7.77 -11.26
C PHE A 112 -1.44 -7.13 -10.22
N LEU A 113 -1.86 -6.03 -9.58
CA LEU A 113 -1.09 -5.39 -8.51
C LEU A 113 -0.90 -6.33 -7.31
N GLY A 114 -1.88 -7.18 -7.03
CA GLY A 114 -1.75 -8.25 -6.04
C GLY A 114 -0.70 -9.30 -6.38
N SER A 115 -0.53 -9.63 -7.66
CA SER A 115 0.50 -10.58 -8.11
C SER A 115 1.94 -10.09 -7.91
N LEU A 116 2.12 -8.79 -7.64
CA LEU A 116 3.42 -8.21 -7.32
C LEU A 116 3.93 -8.59 -5.92
N ASP A 117 3.09 -9.20 -5.09
CA ASP A 117 3.49 -9.79 -3.81
C ASP A 117 3.34 -11.33 -3.85
N PRO A 118 4.31 -12.05 -4.43
CA PRO A 118 4.25 -13.50 -4.52
C PRO A 118 4.34 -14.20 -3.15
N LYS A 119 4.77 -13.48 -2.10
CA LYS A 119 4.95 -14.03 -0.75
C LYS A 119 3.66 -13.94 0.08
N GLY A 120 2.68 -13.15 -0.34
CA GLY A 120 1.43 -12.93 0.38
C GLY A 120 1.61 -12.21 1.72
N THR A 121 2.71 -11.45 1.88
CA THR A 121 3.01 -10.70 3.12
C THR A 121 2.50 -9.26 3.08
N GLY A 122 2.11 -8.76 1.92
CA GLY A 122 1.50 -7.47 1.66
C GLY A 122 0.02 -7.44 2.03
N TYR A 123 -0.43 -6.30 2.55
CA TYR A 123 -1.84 -6.02 2.80
C TYR A 123 -2.43 -5.27 1.60
N ARG A 124 -3.64 -5.67 1.20
CA ARG A 124 -4.34 -5.11 0.04
C ARG A 124 -5.76 -4.73 0.43
N TYR A 125 -6.11 -3.47 0.21
CA TYR A 125 -7.43 -2.93 0.48
C TYR A 125 -8.03 -2.33 -0.79
N SER A 126 -9.34 -2.52 -0.97
CA SER A 126 -10.13 -1.81 -1.96
C SER A 126 -11.16 -0.94 -1.26
N VAL A 127 -11.23 0.34 -1.60
CA VAL A 127 -12.15 1.32 -1.02
C VAL A 127 -13.12 1.79 -2.12
N PRO A 128 -14.44 1.78 -1.90
CA PRO A 128 -15.41 2.26 -2.88
C PRO A 128 -15.31 3.79 -3.09
N PRO A 129 -15.63 4.31 -4.30
CA PRO A 129 -15.55 5.74 -4.65
C PRO A 129 -16.48 6.62 -3.80
N ALA A 130 -17.68 6.11 -3.51
CA ALA A 130 -18.80 6.83 -2.92
C ALA A 130 -18.96 6.51 -1.42
N GLY A 131 -17.84 6.17 -0.75
CA GLY A 131 -17.80 5.91 0.68
C GLY A 131 -17.40 7.14 1.49
N PRO A 132 -17.69 7.16 2.79
CA PRO A 132 -17.10 8.15 3.69
C PRO A 132 -15.58 8.01 3.69
N ALA A 133 -14.85 9.12 3.82
CA ALA A 133 -13.39 9.14 3.96
C ALA A 133 -12.89 8.23 5.10
N LEU A 134 -13.77 7.93 6.07
CA LEU A 134 -13.55 6.99 7.16
C LEU A 134 -12.97 5.64 6.69
N GLU A 135 -13.48 5.04 5.60
CA GLU A 135 -12.97 3.74 5.15
C GLU A 135 -11.52 3.83 4.65
N LEU A 136 -11.16 4.93 4.01
CA LEU A 136 -9.78 5.19 3.61
C LEU A 136 -8.89 5.36 4.85
N HIS A 137 -9.32 6.14 5.84
CA HIS A 137 -8.59 6.30 7.10
C HIS A 137 -8.42 4.98 7.86
N ASN A 138 -9.48 4.16 7.93
CA ASN A 138 -9.44 2.84 8.53
C ASN A 138 -8.43 1.93 7.82
N CYS A 139 -8.38 1.95 6.48
CA CYS A 139 -7.39 1.19 5.72
C CYS A 139 -5.97 1.67 6.01
N MET A 140 -5.73 2.99 6.04
CA MET A 140 -4.40 3.55 6.35
C MET A 140 -3.97 3.23 7.79
N ALA A 141 -4.89 3.22 8.75
CA ALA A 141 -4.62 2.84 10.14
C ALA A 141 -4.19 1.37 10.25
N LYS A 142 -4.87 0.45 9.54
CA LYS A 142 -4.48 -0.98 9.50
C LYS A 142 -3.07 -1.19 8.92
N LEU A 143 -2.64 -0.28 8.05
CA LEU A 143 -1.30 -0.28 7.50
C LEU A 143 -0.23 0.28 8.44
N LEU A 144 -0.55 0.77 9.65
CA LEU A 144 0.49 1.18 10.61
C LEU A 144 1.29 0.00 11.19
N ALA A 145 0.74 -1.21 11.14
CA ALA A 145 1.39 -2.40 11.69
C ALA A 145 2.73 -2.69 11.00
N HIS A 146 3.76 -3.01 11.79
CA HIS A 146 5.09 -3.33 11.29
C HIS A 146 5.04 -4.62 10.43
N PRO A 147 5.64 -4.65 9.22
CA PRO A 147 5.44 -5.74 8.27
C PRO A 147 5.96 -7.11 8.75
N LEU A 148 7.00 -7.14 9.61
CA LEU A 148 7.49 -8.39 10.23
C LEU A 148 6.70 -8.83 11.47
N GLN A 149 5.81 -7.99 12.00
CA GLN A 149 5.08 -8.27 13.24
C GLN A 149 3.57 -8.41 13.04
N ARG A 150 3.05 -7.94 11.90
CA ARG A 150 1.64 -8.10 11.56
C ARG A 150 1.35 -9.55 11.15
N PRO A 151 0.17 -10.09 11.50
CA PRO A 151 -0.25 -11.40 11.01
C PRO A 151 -0.58 -11.33 9.51
N CYS A 152 -0.87 -12.47 8.88
CA CYS A 152 -1.50 -12.46 7.55
C CYS A 152 -2.79 -11.62 7.58
N GLN A 153 -3.11 -10.92 6.48
CA GLN A 153 -4.26 -10.02 6.44
C GLN A 153 -5.58 -10.71 6.83
N SER A 154 -5.75 -11.98 6.44
CA SER A 154 -6.91 -12.81 6.78
C SER A 154 -7.08 -13.08 8.28
N HIS A 155 -6.02 -12.91 9.08
CA HIS A 155 -6.02 -13.13 10.52
C HIS A 155 -6.03 -11.81 11.32
N ALA A 156 -5.97 -10.66 10.64
CA ALA A 156 -6.00 -9.36 11.30
C ALA A 156 -7.45 -8.98 11.66
N ALA A 157 -7.75 -8.97 12.96
CA ALA A 157 -9.02 -8.53 13.51
C ALA A 157 -8.79 -7.39 14.51
N TYR A 158 -9.65 -6.37 14.46
CA TYR A 158 -9.50 -5.14 15.26
C TYR A 158 -10.68 -4.89 16.21
N ALA A 159 -11.85 -5.46 15.92
CA ALA A 159 -13.01 -5.43 16.80
C ALA A 159 -12.93 -6.58 17.82
N LEU A 160 -12.06 -6.41 18.82
CA LEU A 160 -11.85 -7.40 19.89
C LEU A 160 -12.73 -7.16 21.12
N LEU A 161 -13.35 -5.98 21.19
CA LEU A 161 -14.32 -5.66 22.22
C LEU A 161 -15.69 -6.11 21.72
N ASP A 162 -16.35 -7.00 22.47
CA ASP A 162 -17.72 -7.36 22.19
C ASP A 162 -18.59 -6.11 22.32
N THR A 163 -19.31 -5.74 21.25
CA THR A 163 -20.41 -4.75 21.32
C THR A 163 -21.65 -5.32 22.04
N ALA A 164 -21.47 -6.36 22.85
CA ALA A 164 -22.50 -6.98 23.66
C ALA A 164 -22.52 -6.29 25.04
N GLY A 165 -22.92 -5.02 25.07
CA GLY A 165 -23.37 -4.42 26.33
C GLY A 165 -23.01 -2.97 26.61
N ASP A 166 -22.99 -2.06 25.64
CA ASP A 166 -23.11 -0.64 25.99
C ASP A 166 -23.89 0.18 24.96
N SER A 167 -24.71 1.06 25.52
CA SER A 167 -25.60 2.04 24.88
C SER A 167 -24.81 3.13 24.14
N PRO A 168 -25.45 3.99 23.33
CA PRO A 168 -24.72 4.93 22.49
C PRO A 168 -24.30 6.14 23.33
N GLU A 169 -23.08 6.15 23.87
CA GLU A 169 -22.50 7.37 24.42
C GLU A 169 -21.05 7.59 23.99
N CYS A 170 -20.85 8.80 23.45
CA CYS A 170 -19.62 9.54 23.28
C CYS A 170 -18.65 9.12 22.16
N GLU A 171 -18.96 9.67 20.99
CA GLU A 171 -18.01 10.22 20.03
C GLU A 171 -16.90 11.01 20.75
N ALA A 172 -15.70 10.43 20.87
CA ALA A 172 -14.49 11.15 21.22
C ALA A 172 -13.83 11.63 19.92
N THR A 173 -14.11 12.88 19.57
CA THR A 173 -13.35 13.65 18.57
C THR A 173 -12.01 14.08 19.17
N VAL A 174 -10.95 14.02 18.37
CA VAL A 174 -9.67 14.72 18.61
C VAL A 174 -9.60 15.89 17.63
#